data_AF-A0A7J4MZQ2-F1
#
_entry.id   AF-A0A7J4MZQ2-F1
#
_cell.length_a   1.000
_cell.length_b   1.000
_cell.length_c   1.000
_cell.angle_alpha   90.00
_cell.angle_beta   90.00
_cell.angle_gamma   90.00
#
_symmetry.space_group_name_H-M   'P 1'
#
loop_
_entity.id
_entity.type
_entity.pdbx_description
1 polymer ?
#
loop_
_entity_poly.entity_id
_entity_poly.type
_entity_poly.pdbx_seq_one_letter_code
_entity_poly.pdbx_strand_id
1 'polypeptide(L)'
;MDKKEIFSRIKGMKDAKSNHKISSADSTGSTKAKYRIRYERDLCIGVAACVMSSPKYWEMDGEGKAILKQGREVSPGIFEIEISEEDYEESFGAAKECPVNCIHIINLETGEEII
;
A
#
# COMPACT_ATOMS: atom_id res chain seq x y z
N MET A 1 47.30 24.32 17.98
CA MET A 1 46.74 22.95 18.03
C MET A 1 46.27 22.57 16.63
N ASP A 2 46.93 21.57 16.06
CA ASP A 2 46.90 21.19 14.63
C ASP A 2 45.74 20.26 14.27
N LYS A 3 45.06 20.56 13.16
CA LYS A 3 43.93 19.78 12.58
C LYS A 3 44.31 18.33 12.19
N LYS A 4 45.59 17.97 12.25
CA LYS A 4 46.12 16.64 11.90
C LYS A 4 45.80 15.56 12.94
N GLU A 5 45.49 15.95 14.19
CA GLU A 5 45.26 14.98 15.26
C GLU A 5 43.80 14.46 15.33
N ILE A 6 42.84 15.22 14.79
CA ILE A 6 41.42 14.82 14.74
C ILE A 6 41.22 13.68 13.72
N PHE A 7 41.93 13.74 12.59
CA PHE A 7 41.80 12.74 11.51
C PHE A 7 42.34 11.34 11.88
N SER A 8 43.15 11.21 12.93
CA SER A 8 43.74 9.93 13.35
C SER A 8 42.75 9.03 14.12
N ARG A 9 41.68 9.59 14.69
CA ARG A 9 40.71 8.86 15.54
C ARG A 9 39.60 8.13 14.78
N ILE A 10 39.46 8.34 13.46
CA ILE A 10 38.40 7.72 12.66
C ILE A 10 38.83 6.34 12.10
N LYS A 11 40.11 5.97 12.22
CA LYS A 11 40.69 4.76 11.61
C LYS A 11 40.58 3.49 12.49
N GLY A 12 39.46 3.32 13.20
CA GLY A 12 39.37 2.40 14.35
C GLY A 12 38.20 1.43 14.44
N MET A 13 37.37 1.24 13.41
CA MET A 13 36.25 0.27 13.44
C MET A 13 36.16 -0.37 12.04
N LYS A 14 36.99 -1.35 11.68
CA LYS A 14 36.87 -2.79 11.98
C LYS A 14 35.45 -3.35 11.75
N ASP A 15 35.30 -3.92 10.57
CA ASP A 15 34.77 -5.28 10.35
C ASP A 15 33.36 -5.59 10.86
N ALA A 16 32.37 -5.37 9.99
CA ALA A 16 31.17 -6.20 9.94
C ALA A 16 30.93 -6.65 8.49
N LYS A 17 31.50 -7.80 8.14
CA LYS A 17 31.16 -8.54 6.92
C LYS A 17 29.71 -9.03 7.05
N SER A 18 28.78 -8.40 6.34
CA SER A 18 27.50 -9.03 6.05
C SER A 18 27.58 -9.66 4.66
N ASN A 19 27.85 -10.96 4.63
CA ASN A 19 27.70 -11.80 3.46
C ASN A 19 26.20 -12.00 3.20
N HIS A 20 25.53 -11.04 2.58
CA HIS A 20 24.25 -11.34 1.94
C HIS A 20 24.54 -11.84 0.54
N LYS A 21 24.39 -13.16 0.36
CA LYS A 21 24.29 -13.78 -0.97
C LYS A 21 23.11 -13.12 -1.69
N ILE A 22 23.40 -12.16 -2.55
CA ILE A 22 22.45 -11.73 -3.59
C ILE A 22 22.46 -12.86 -4.61
N SER A 23 21.54 -13.78 -4.38
CA SER A 23 21.21 -14.85 -5.30
C SER A 23 20.37 -14.21 -6.39
N SER A 24 20.97 -14.07 -7.56
CA SER A 24 20.37 -14.34 -8.87
C SER A 24 18.85 -14.16 -8.99
N ALA A 25 18.43 -13.07 -9.63
CA ALA A 25 17.62 -13.13 -10.86
C ALA A 25 17.17 -11.71 -11.24
N ASP A 26 17.63 -11.27 -12.40
CA ASP A 26 16.98 -10.26 -13.22
C ASP A 26 15.46 -10.46 -13.26
N SER A 27 14.68 -9.40 -13.06
CA SER A 27 13.45 -9.17 -13.83
C SER A 27 12.85 -7.81 -13.48
N THR A 28 12.59 -7.02 -14.52
CA THR A 28 11.75 -5.84 -14.55
C THR A 28 10.45 -6.06 -13.75
N GLY A 29 10.35 -5.41 -12.59
CA GLY A 29 9.27 -5.63 -11.61
C GLY A 29 7.93 -5.07 -12.07
N SER A 30 7.15 -5.88 -12.78
CA SER A 30 5.69 -5.78 -12.74
C SER A 30 5.23 -6.61 -11.54
N THR A 31 4.87 -5.93 -10.45
CA THR A 31 4.28 -6.60 -9.29
C THR A 31 2.91 -7.14 -9.68
N LYS A 32 2.79 -8.47 -9.69
CA LYS A 32 1.58 -9.18 -10.10
C LYS A 32 0.44 -8.84 -9.13
N ALA A 33 -0.74 -8.57 -9.67
CA ALA A 33 -1.97 -8.45 -8.89
C ALA A 33 -2.27 -9.76 -8.13
N LYS A 34 -2.61 -9.63 -6.84
CA LYS A 34 -2.97 -10.76 -5.96
C LYS A 34 -4.28 -10.52 -5.22
N TYR A 35 -4.64 -9.26 -4.96
CA TYR A 35 -5.92 -8.90 -4.37
C TYR A 35 -6.68 -7.91 -5.23
N ARG A 36 -7.95 -7.74 -4.89
CA ARG A 36 -8.81 -6.72 -5.46
C ARG A 36 -9.47 -5.91 -4.36
N ILE A 37 -9.39 -4.59 -4.47
CA ILE A 37 -10.22 -3.69 -3.70
C ILE A 37 -11.56 -3.56 -4.45
N ARG A 38 -12.68 -3.79 -3.77
CA ARG A 38 -14.02 -3.42 -4.23
C ARG A 38 -14.59 -2.33 -3.33
N TYR A 39 -15.12 -1.29 -3.93
CA TYR A 39 -15.62 -0.11 -3.23
C TYR A 39 -17.08 0.18 -3.59
N GLU A 40 -17.95 0.20 -2.59
CA GLU A 40 -19.37 0.56 -2.72
C GLU A 40 -19.58 2.04 -2.38
N ARG A 41 -19.48 2.91 -3.38
CA ARG A 41 -19.49 4.37 -3.17
C ARG A 41 -20.78 4.87 -2.55
N ASP A 42 -21.92 4.24 -2.86
CA ASP A 42 -23.22 4.67 -2.35
C ASP A 42 -23.32 4.55 -0.82
N LEU A 43 -22.64 3.57 -0.23
CA LEU A 43 -22.58 3.35 1.21
C LEU A 43 -21.62 4.31 1.93
N CYS A 44 -20.66 4.89 1.23
CA CYS A 44 -19.63 5.75 1.83
C CYS A 44 -20.25 6.99 2.50
N ILE A 45 -19.97 7.23 3.78
CA ILE A 45 -20.52 8.38 4.53
C ILE A 45 -19.53 9.55 4.70
N GLY A 46 -18.38 9.49 4.03
CA GLY A 46 -17.45 10.63 3.98
C GLY A 46 -16.55 10.83 5.20
N VAL A 47 -16.24 9.78 5.97
CA VAL A 47 -15.35 9.87 7.15
C VAL A 47 -13.88 10.14 6.78
N ALA A 48 -13.48 9.85 5.54
CA ALA A 48 -12.12 10.02 5.02
C ALA A 48 -11.03 9.19 5.71
N ALA A 49 -11.37 8.20 6.53
CA ALA A 49 -10.40 7.31 7.17
C ALA A 49 -9.51 6.58 6.15
N CYS A 50 -10.11 6.05 5.07
CA CYS A 50 -9.37 5.40 3.99
C CYS A 50 -8.32 6.31 3.31
N VAL A 51 -8.57 7.63 3.24
CA VAL A 51 -7.61 8.60 2.72
C VAL A 51 -6.44 8.82 3.68
N MET A 52 -6.70 8.74 4.99
CA MET A 52 -5.64 8.84 6.00
C MET A 52 -4.76 7.59 6.04
N SER A 53 -5.36 6.40 5.99
CA SER A 53 -4.62 5.13 6.07
C SER A 53 -3.94 4.79 4.75
N SER A 54 -4.58 5.11 3.63
CA SER A 54 -4.10 4.74 2.30
C SER A 54 -4.28 5.86 1.26
N PRO A 55 -3.54 6.97 1.40
CA PRO A 55 -3.63 8.10 0.45
C PRO A 55 -3.17 7.71 -0.96
N LYS A 56 -2.45 6.59 -1.12
CA LYS A 56 -2.08 6.04 -2.44
C LYS A 56 -3.31 5.65 -3.26
N TYR A 57 -4.32 5.04 -2.62
CA TYR A 57 -5.51 4.51 -3.29
C TYR A 57 -6.75 5.38 -3.14
N TRP A 58 -6.77 6.30 -2.17
CA TRP A 58 -7.97 7.06 -1.86
C TRP A 58 -7.75 8.58 -1.94
N GLU A 59 -8.79 9.28 -2.36
CA GLU A 59 -8.95 10.73 -2.22
C GLU A 59 -10.40 11.06 -1.92
N MET A 60 -10.65 12.28 -1.43
CA MET A 60 -12.02 12.79 -1.27
C MET A 60 -12.40 13.61 -2.49
N ASP A 61 -13.64 13.44 -2.96
CA ASP A 61 -14.23 14.30 -3.99
C ASP A 61 -14.95 15.51 -3.40
N GLY A 62 -15.49 16.35 -4.29
CA GLY A 62 -16.27 17.53 -3.93
C GLY A 62 -17.65 17.24 -3.32
N GLU A 63 -18.14 16.00 -3.39
CA GLU A 63 -19.41 15.56 -2.79
C GLU A 63 -19.20 15.01 -1.37
N GLY A 64 -17.95 15.03 -0.86
CA GLY A 64 -17.61 14.49 0.44
C GLY A 64 -17.59 12.96 0.46
N LYS A 65 -17.42 12.31 -0.69
CA LYS A 65 -17.28 10.85 -0.81
C LYS A 65 -15.84 10.51 -1.16
N ALA A 66 -15.41 9.31 -0.77
CA ALA A 66 -14.11 8.81 -1.20
C ALA A 66 -14.17 8.40 -2.68
N ILE A 67 -13.07 8.62 -3.41
CA ILE A 67 -12.78 8.07 -4.73
C ILE A 67 -11.70 6.99 -4.56
N LEU A 68 -11.91 5.84 -5.19
CA LEU A 68 -10.89 4.83 -5.39
C LEU A 68 -10.05 5.19 -6.63
N LYS A 69 -8.83 5.68 -6.41
CA LYS A 69 -7.89 6.08 -7.47
C LYS A 69 -7.59 4.91 -8.38
N GLN A 70 -7.64 5.16 -9.69
CA GLN A 70 -7.43 4.14 -10.74
C GLN A 70 -8.46 2.98 -10.68
N GLY A 71 -9.48 3.07 -9.81
CA GLY A 71 -10.60 2.15 -9.76
C GLY A 71 -11.46 2.27 -11.01
N ARG A 72 -11.87 1.12 -11.55
CA ARG A 72 -12.82 1.05 -12.67
C ARG A 72 -14.21 0.74 -12.14
N GLU A 73 -15.20 1.48 -12.61
CA GLU A 73 -16.60 1.19 -12.30
C GLU A 73 -17.01 -0.11 -13.01
N VAL A 74 -17.35 -1.15 -12.25
CA VAL A 74 -17.76 -2.46 -12.77
C VAL A 74 -19.28 -2.62 -12.80
N SER A 75 -19.97 -1.84 -11.97
CA SER A 75 -21.42 -1.66 -11.95
C SER A 75 -21.74 -0.31 -11.30
N PRO A 76 -22.93 0.26 -11.50
CA PRO A 76 -23.28 1.57 -10.94
C PRO A 76 -22.94 1.67 -9.44
N GLY A 77 -22.05 2.61 -9.10
CA GLY A 77 -21.61 2.86 -7.72
C GLY A 77 -20.58 1.88 -7.16
N ILE A 78 -20.13 0.88 -7.94
CA ILE A 78 -19.15 -0.14 -7.53
C ILE A 78 -17.86 0.01 -8.33
N PHE A 79 -16.76 0.27 -7.63
CA PHE A 79 -15.45 0.49 -8.22
C PHE A 79 -14.47 -0.60 -7.79
N GLU A 80 -13.67 -1.11 -8.73
CA GLU A 80 -12.67 -2.15 -8.46
C GLU A 80 -11.28 -1.76 -8.98
N ILE A 81 -10.24 -2.11 -8.21
CA ILE A 81 -8.84 -2.10 -8.65
C ILE A 81 -8.14 -3.35 -8.15
N GLU A 82 -7.22 -3.87 -8.95
CA GLU A 82 -6.35 -4.97 -8.55
C GLU A 82 -5.05 -4.42 -7.96
N ILE A 83 -4.64 -4.99 -6.83
CA ILE A 83 -3.46 -4.59 -6.08
C ILE A 83 -2.53 -5.77 -5.88
N SER A 84 -1.26 -5.46 -5.66
CA SER A 84 -0.22 -6.45 -5.43
C SER A 84 -0.16 -6.88 -3.96
N GLU A 85 0.67 -7.88 -3.64
CA GLU A 85 0.84 -8.32 -2.25
C GLU A 85 1.40 -7.23 -1.33
N GLU A 86 2.30 -6.38 -1.84
CA GLU A 86 2.90 -5.28 -1.06
C GLU A 86 1.88 -4.21 -0.63
N ASP A 87 0.77 -4.09 -1.36
CA ASP A 87 -0.28 -3.11 -1.11
C ASP A 87 -1.37 -3.64 -0.17
N TYR A 88 -1.32 -4.94 0.16
CA TYR A 88 -2.36 -5.61 0.92
C TYR A 88 -2.56 -5.01 2.31
N GLU A 89 -1.48 -4.86 3.09
CA GLU A 89 -1.59 -4.40 4.49
C GLU A 89 -2.17 -2.97 4.57
N GLU A 90 -1.73 -2.08 3.67
CA GLU A 90 -2.24 -0.70 3.58
C GLU A 90 -3.73 -0.67 3.20
N SER A 91 -4.10 -1.46 2.18
CA SER A 91 -5.48 -1.53 1.67
C SER A 91 -6.43 -2.19 2.67
N PHE A 92 -5.97 -3.23 3.35
CA PHE A 92 -6.72 -3.88 4.44
C PHE A 92 -6.92 -2.94 5.63
N GLY A 93 -5.91 -2.13 5.97
CA GLY A 93 -6.03 -1.08 6.97
C GLY A 93 -7.13 -0.07 6.64
N ALA A 94 -7.14 0.43 5.41
CA ALA A 94 -8.18 1.35 4.93
C ALA A 94 -9.58 0.73 4.96
N ALA A 95 -9.71 -0.55 4.60
CA ALA A 95 -10.98 -1.27 4.68
C ALA A 95 -11.49 -1.41 6.13
N LYS A 96 -10.59 -1.80 7.04
CA LYS A 96 -10.90 -1.99 8.47
C LYS A 96 -11.31 -0.70 9.19
N GLU A 97 -10.78 0.44 8.75
CA GLU A 97 -11.14 1.75 9.33
C GLU A 97 -12.46 2.30 8.81
N CYS A 98 -13.06 1.70 7.78
CA CYS A 98 -14.34 2.14 7.23
C CYS A 98 -15.50 1.77 8.17
N PRO A 99 -16.20 2.75 8.79
CA PRO A 99 -17.24 2.46 9.77
C PRO A 99 -18.52 1.85 9.18
N VAL A 100 -18.66 1.87 7.86
CA VAL A 100 -19.82 1.38 7.11
C VAL A 100 -19.48 0.20 6.20
N ASN A 101 -18.28 -0.38 6.34
CA ASN A 101 -17.82 -1.58 5.63
C ASN A 101 -18.07 -1.54 4.11
N CYS A 102 -17.81 -0.40 3.47
CA CYS A 102 -18.02 -0.24 2.03
C CYS A 102 -16.77 -0.48 1.17
N ILE A 103 -15.69 -1.00 1.78
CA ILE A 103 -14.42 -1.28 1.13
C ILE A 103 -14.09 -2.74 1.44
N HIS A 104 -13.98 -3.56 0.40
CA HIS A 104 -13.75 -4.99 0.51
C HIS A 104 -12.42 -5.38 -0.12
N ILE A 105 -11.77 -6.39 0.46
CA ILE A 105 -10.54 -6.97 -0.09
C ILE A 105 -10.82 -8.40 -0.49
N ILE A 106 -10.65 -8.71 -1.77
CA ILE A 106 -10.93 -10.03 -2.33
C ILE A 106 -9.60 -10.67 -2.75
N ASN A 107 -9.38 -11.92 -2.35
CA ASN A 107 -8.26 -12.72 -2.83
C ASN A 107 -8.53 -13.21 -4.26
N LEU A 108 -7.67 -12.86 -5.22
CA LEU A 108 -7.87 -13.21 -6.63
C LEU A 108 -7.60 -14.70 -6.94
N GLU A 109 -6.84 -15.38 -6.09
CA GLU A 109 -6.54 -16.81 -6.25
C GLU A 109 -7.68 -17.69 -5.74
N THR A 110 -8.24 -17.35 -4.57
CA THR A 110 -9.31 -18.15 -3.94
C THR A 110 -10.72 -17.65 -4.24
N GLY A 111 -10.86 -16.38 -4.62
CA GLY A 111 -12.16 -15.71 -4.76
C GLY A 111 -12.83 -15.33 -3.43
N GLU A 112 -12.13 -15.52 -2.31
CA GLU A 112 -12.63 -15.21 -0.98
C GLU A 112 -12.63 -13.70 -0.69
N GLU A 113 -13.73 -13.20 -0.14
CA GLU A 113 -13.81 -11.85 0.43
C GLU A 113 -13.27 -11.89 1.87
N ILE A 114 -12.17 -11.17 2.09
CA ILE A 114 -11.43 -11.15 3.35
C ILE A 114 -12.10 -10.19 4.36
N ILE A 115 -12.68 -9.12 3.85
CA ILE A 115 -13.38 -8.06 4.59
C ILE A 115 -14.40 -7.39 3.67
#